data_AF-A0A5N5FKK0-F1
#
_entry.id   AF-A0A5N5FKK0-F1
#
_cell.length_a   1.000
_cell.length_b   1.000
_cell.length_c   1.000
_cell.angle_alpha   90.00
_cell.angle_beta   90.00
_cell.angle_gamma   90.00
#
_symmetry.space_group_name_H-M   'P 1'
#
loop_
_entity.id
_entity.type
_entity.pdbx_description
1 polymer ?
#
loop_
_entity_poly.entity_id
_entity_poly.type
_entity_poly.pdbx_seq_one_letter_code
_entity_poly.pdbx_strand_id
1 'polypeptide(L)'
;MEVDQQVLHMNGGVGKTSYATNSLLQRAAISMVKPTVKASMEQLSRKLFSDCLKIADLGCSSGPNTLLVVSDIIHNIHATFRKLNRPSPSLQAFLNDLPGNDFNTLFRSLPGFYKKLEEEQLGPCFITAMPGSFYGRLFPKNSLHFIHSSYALLWISEAPKGLITKEGEGLNKKNIYIAKTSPPAVYKQYLEQFKKDFRVFLRSRAEELVPGGSMVLTTLGSTKSHDPLSIWEVVGLKLNDMVLEGLIEEEKLDTFNMPLYFPTTKEVEDVIEAEGFFTLQSLEVFKNDWDSYIKHADSGLDKKARAAVLATEIRAVGEPILATQFGEVAMDDLFRRFEEHVLDHMEMENCQFIDLVISLTKKR
;
A
#
# COMPACT_ATOMS: atom_id res chain seq x y z
N MET A 1 6.42 -7.44 -18.73
CA MET A 1 6.02 -8.66 -18.01
C MET A 1 4.91 -8.23 -17.07
N GLU A 2 3.74 -8.90 -17.05
CA GLU A 2 2.80 -8.68 -15.95
C GLU A 2 3.58 -8.86 -14.66
N VAL A 3 3.31 -8.06 -13.61
CA VAL A 3 3.92 -8.36 -12.31
C VAL A 3 3.53 -9.78 -11.97
N ASP A 4 4.52 -10.66 -11.89
CA ASP A 4 4.27 -12.02 -11.47
C ASP A 4 3.64 -11.92 -10.08
N GLN A 5 2.37 -12.33 -9.98
CA GLN A 5 1.59 -12.28 -8.76
C GLN A 5 2.20 -13.18 -7.67
N GLN A 6 3.20 -14.00 -8.03
CA GLN A 6 4.04 -14.75 -7.10
C GLN A 6 5.29 -13.98 -6.63
N VAL A 7 5.75 -12.97 -7.35
CA VAL A 7 6.99 -12.21 -7.05
C VAL A 7 6.70 -10.92 -6.28
N LEU A 8 5.58 -10.24 -6.56
CA LEU A 8 5.21 -9.07 -5.78
C LEU A 8 4.57 -9.49 -4.46
N HIS A 9 5.39 -9.56 -3.42
CA HIS A 9 4.97 -9.73 -2.04
C HIS A 9 5.96 -9.03 -1.11
N MET A 10 5.55 -8.81 0.13
CA MET A 10 6.46 -8.31 1.17
C MET A 10 7.29 -9.46 1.74
N ASN A 11 8.42 -9.17 2.40
CA ASN A 11 9.20 -10.19 3.09
C ASN A 11 8.35 -10.93 4.14
N GLY A 12 8.17 -12.23 3.93
CA GLY A 12 7.32 -13.07 4.77
C GLY A 12 7.93 -13.42 6.14
N GLY A 13 7.16 -14.17 6.94
CA GLY A 13 7.58 -14.63 8.25
C GLY A 13 7.60 -13.54 9.34
N VAL A 14 8.37 -13.81 10.40
CA VAL A 14 8.49 -12.97 11.62
C VAL A 14 9.94 -12.67 11.98
N GLY A 15 10.85 -12.83 11.01
CA GLY A 15 12.28 -12.57 11.17
C GLY A 15 12.62 -11.09 11.29
N LYS A 16 13.91 -10.78 11.51
CA LYS A 16 14.38 -9.39 11.66
C LYS A 16 14.16 -8.51 10.44
N THR A 17 14.12 -9.10 9.24
CA THR A 17 13.90 -8.40 7.96
C THR A 17 12.48 -8.60 7.41
N SER A 18 11.60 -9.24 8.18
CA SER A 18 10.21 -9.49 7.75
C SER A 18 9.38 -8.21 7.78
N TYR A 19 8.37 -8.13 6.91
CA TYR A 19 7.43 -7.01 6.91
C TYR A 19 6.58 -6.95 8.18
N ALA A 20 6.28 -8.10 8.77
CA ALA A 20 5.50 -8.18 10.01
C ALA A 20 6.16 -7.43 11.18
N THR A 21 7.49 -7.34 11.20
CA THR A 21 8.28 -6.65 12.23
C THR A 21 8.78 -5.27 11.79
N ASN A 22 8.69 -4.93 10.50
CA ASN A 22 9.23 -3.71 9.89
C ASN A 22 8.17 -2.96 9.07
N SER A 23 7.04 -2.66 9.70
CA SER A 23 5.90 -1.95 9.07
C SER A 23 5.33 -0.86 9.97
N LEU A 24 6.21 -0.12 10.66
CA LEU A 24 5.85 0.99 11.53
C LEU A 24 5.30 2.17 10.72
N LEU A 25 5.85 2.45 9.54
CA LEU A 25 5.30 3.48 8.64
C LEU A 25 3.81 3.24 8.33
N GLN A 26 3.48 2.01 7.89
CA GLN A 26 2.10 1.66 7.56
C GLN A 26 1.22 1.68 8.81
N ARG A 27 1.74 1.30 9.98
CA ARG A 27 1.03 1.43 11.26
C ARG A 27 0.71 2.88 11.60
N ALA A 28 1.68 3.79 11.41
CA ALA A 28 1.49 5.22 11.63
C ALA A 28 0.43 5.79 10.68
N ALA A 29 0.47 5.41 9.39
CA ALA A 29 -0.55 5.79 8.42
C ALA A 29 -1.94 5.28 8.80
N ILE A 30 -2.08 4.00 9.15
CA ILE A 30 -3.34 3.42 9.64
C ILE A 30 -3.87 4.20 10.85
N SER A 31 -2.99 4.55 11.80
CA SER A 31 -3.37 5.32 12.98
C SER A 31 -3.85 6.73 12.64
N MET A 32 -3.19 7.41 11.71
CA MET A 32 -3.54 8.74 11.22
C MET A 32 -4.92 8.74 10.52
N VAL A 33 -5.24 7.67 9.78
CA VAL A 33 -6.48 7.54 8.97
C VAL A 33 -7.69 7.06 9.78
N LYS A 34 -7.51 6.63 11.04
CA LYS A 34 -8.59 6.16 11.92
C LYS A 34 -9.82 7.08 11.96
N PRO A 35 -9.70 8.42 12.04
CA PRO A 35 -10.85 9.32 12.05
C PRO A 35 -11.69 9.22 10.77
N THR A 36 -11.05 9.13 9.60
CA THR A 36 -11.73 9.04 8.29
C THR A 36 -12.43 7.69 8.11
N VAL A 37 -11.81 6.59 8.56
CA VAL A 37 -12.45 5.26 8.60
C VAL A 37 -13.68 5.29 9.51
N LYS A 38 -13.55 5.85 10.71
CA LYS A 38 -14.65 5.98 11.66
C LYS A 38 -15.81 6.79 11.08
N ALA A 39 -15.54 7.96 10.50
CA ALA A 39 -16.57 8.80 9.90
C ALA A 39 -17.32 8.07 8.76
N SER A 40 -16.57 7.36 7.91
CA SER A 40 -17.13 6.55 6.82
C SER A 40 -18.00 5.39 7.36
N MET A 41 -17.55 4.71 8.41
CA MET A 41 -18.32 3.65 9.10
C MET A 41 -19.59 4.16 9.76
N GLU A 42 -19.53 5.31 10.41
CA GLU A 42 -20.70 5.91 11.02
C GLU A 42 -21.75 6.29 9.97
N GLN A 43 -21.31 6.83 8.83
CA GLN A 43 -22.21 7.15 7.72
C GLN A 43 -22.83 5.89 7.11
N LEU A 44 -22.03 4.84 6.89
CA LEU A 44 -22.47 3.55 6.37
C LEU A 44 -23.52 2.90 7.29
N SER A 45 -23.23 2.84 8.59
CA SER A 45 -24.09 2.20 9.60
C SER A 45 -25.44 2.91 9.78
N ARG A 46 -25.51 4.22 9.50
CA ARG A 46 -26.78 4.97 9.51
C ARG A 46 -27.65 4.65 8.30
N LYS A 47 -27.04 4.38 7.14
CA LYS A 47 -27.71 4.20 5.84
C LYS A 47 -28.08 2.76 5.53
N LEU A 48 -27.26 1.80 5.96
CA LEU A 48 -27.43 0.38 5.67
C LEU A 48 -27.89 -0.39 6.91
N PHE A 49 -28.82 -1.31 6.69
CA PHE A 49 -29.30 -2.26 7.70
C PHE A 49 -28.97 -3.65 7.18
N SER A 50 -28.08 -4.35 7.86
CA SER A 50 -27.71 -5.72 7.54
C SER A 50 -27.40 -6.47 8.83
N ASP A 51 -27.85 -7.71 8.92
CA ASP A 51 -27.51 -8.61 10.03
C ASP A 51 -26.05 -9.07 9.95
N CYS A 52 -25.43 -8.94 8.78
CA CYS A 52 -24.01 -9.23 8.53
C CYS A 52 -23.35 -8.14 7.71
N LEU A 53 -22.42 -7.40 8.32
CA LEU A 53 -21.59 -6.44 7.62
C LEU A 53 -20.34 -7.15 7.06
N LYS A 54 -20.21 -7.07 5.74
CA LYS A 54 -19.11 -7.66 4.98
C LYS A 54 -18.09 -6.57 4.63
N ILE A 55 -16.88 -6.71 5.17
CA ILE A 55 -15.78 -5.77 4.98
C ILE A 55 -14.63 -6.46 4.26
N ALA A 56 -13.89 -5.75 3.43
CA ALA A 56 -12.67 -6.26 2.82
C ALA A 56 -11.49 -5.32 3.10
N ASP A 57 -10.34 -5.90 3.42
CA ASP A 57 -9.05 -5.22 3.45
C ASP A 57 -8.24 -5.68 2.24
N LEU A 58 -8.01 -4.78 1.28
CA LEU A 58 -7.37 -5.09 0.00
C LEU A 58 -5.89 -4.69 0.03
N GLY A 59 -5.00 -5.68 -0.15
CA GLY A 59 -3.57 -5.54 0.06
C GLY A 59 -3.22 -5.56 1.55
N CYS A 60 -3.68 -6.61 2.25
CA CYS A 60 -3.57 -6.72 3.69
C CYS A 60 -2.15 -7.04 4.17
N SER A 61 -1.29 -7.55 3.29
CA SER A 61 0.06 -8.06 3.56
C SER A 61 0.06 -9.17 4.62
N SER A 62 1.20 -9.35 5.28
CA SER A 62 1.47 -10.32 6.33
C SER A 62 1.92 -9.58 7.58
N GLY A 63 1.14 -9.62 8.66
CA GLY A 63 1.59 -9.06 9.94
C GLY A 63 0.49 -8.50 10.84
N PRO A 64 0.89 -7.87 11.96
CA PRO A 64 -0.05 -7.40 12.98
C PRO A 64 -0.92 -6.23 12.51
N ASN A 65 -0.47 -5.45 11.51
CA ASN A 65 -1.21 -4.28 11.03
C ASN A 65 -2.55 -4.68 10.39
N THR A 66 -2.63 -5.83 9.71
CA THR A 66 -3.87 -6.37 9.12
C THR A 66 -4.97 -6.53 10.16
N LEU A 67 -4.66 -7.25 11.25
CA LEU A 67 -5.65 -7.51 12.30
C LEU A 67 -5.93 -6.28 13.16
N LEU A 68 -5.00 -5.33 13.23
CA LEU A 68 -5.24 -4.02 13.85
C LEU A 68 -6.34 -3.25 13.11
N VAL A 69 -6.27 -3.18 11.77
CA VAL A 69 -7.30 -2.53 10.94
C VAL A 69 -8.67 -3.19 11.16
N VAL A 70 -8.72 -4.53 11.10
CA VAL A 70 -9.97 -5.27 11.32
C VAL A 70 -10.52 -5.00 12.73
N SER A 71 -9.66 -5.03 13.75
CA SER A 71 -10.06 -4.70 15.12
C SER A 71 -10.62 -3.29 15.23
N ASP A 72 -9.96 -2.28 14.66
CA ASP A 72 -10.44 -0.90 14.67
C ASP A 72 -11.80 -0.75 13.97
N ILE A 73 -12.02 -1.46 12.85
CA ILE A 73 -13.31 -1.47 12.15
C ILE A 73 -14.39 -2.11 13.02
N ILE A 74 -14.13 -3.27 13.63
CA ILE A 74 -15.07 -3.95 14.54
C ILE A 74 -15.47 -3.01 15.69
N HIS A 75 -14.49 -2.37 16.34
CA HIS A 75 -14.72 -1.45 17.44
C HIS A 75 -15.61 -0.27 17.02
N ASN A 76 -15.33 0.33 15.87
CA ASN A 76 -16.11 1.45 15.35
C ASN A 76 -17.55 1.05 15.03
N ILE A 77 -17.76 -0.12 14.39
CA ILE A 77 -19.09 -0.63 14.09
C ILE A 77 -19.85 -0.89 15.39
N HIS A 78 -19.24 -1.60 16.34
CA HIS A 78 -19.86 -1.92 17.61
C HIS A 78 -20.23 -0.66 18.42
N ALA A 79 -19.34 0.34 18.47
CA ALA A 79 -19.61 1.61 19.11
C ALA A 79 -20.76 2.37 18.42
N THR A 80 -20.81 2.34 17.09
CA THR A 80 -21.84 3.04 16.30
C THR A 80 -23.21 2.40 16.49
N PHE A 81 -23.31 1.07 16.39
CA PHE A 81 -24.58 0.36 16.55
C PHE A 81 -25.16 0.51 17.96
N ARG A 82 -24.31 0.47 19.01
CA ARG A 82 -24.71 0.80 20.38
C ARG A 82 -25.28 2.22 20.49
N LYS A 83 -24.62 3.22 19.91
CA LYS A 83 -25.13 4.61 19.90
C LYS A 83 -26.47 4.76 19.16
N LEU A 84 -26.71 3.92 18.14
CA LEU A 84 -27.95 3.90 17.38
C LEU A 84 -29.06 3.06 18.05
N ASN A 85 -28.82 2.49 19.24
CA ASN A 85 -29.71 1.55 19.91
C ASN A 85 -30.13 0.36 19.03
N ARG A 86 -29.18 -0.17 18.25
CA ARG A 86 -29.38 -1.31 17.34
C ARG A 86 -28.61 -2.53 17.84
N PRO A 87 -29.10 -3.75 17.56
CA PRO A 87 -28.32 -4.95 17.81
C PRO A 87 -27.04 -4.92 16.97
N SER A 88 -25.92 -5.30 17.59
CA SER A 88 -24.63 -5.38 16.91
C SER A 88 -24.69 -6.43 15.79
N PRO A 89 -24.28 -6.10 14.55
CA PRO A 89 -24.33 -7.04 13.44
C PRO A 89 -23.20 -8.06 13.59
N SER A 90 -23.36 -9.21 12.94
CA SER A 90 -22.22 -10.08 12.65
C SER A 90 -21.28 -9.41 11.66
N LEU A 91 -19.99 -9.76 11.72
CA LEU A 91 -18.97 -9.22 10.83
C LEU A 91 -18.30 -10.34 10.04
N GLN A 92 -18.16 -10.15 8.73
CA GLN A 92 -17.32 -11.00 7.89
C GLN A 92 -16.22 -10.14 7.28
N ALA A 93 -14.98 -10.42 7.65
CA ALA A 93 -13.81 -9.69 7.19
C ALA A 93 -13.03 -10.52 6.16
N PHE A 94 -12.90 -9.97 4.95
CA PHE A 94 -12.12 -10.56 3.88
C PHE A 94 -10.74 -9.93 3.84
N LEU A 95 -9.69 -10.73 4.01
CA LEU A 95 -8.29 -10.32 3.94
C LEU A 95 -7.77 -10.69 2.55
N ASN A 96 -7.60 -9.69 1.69
CA ASN A 96 -7.14 -9.89 0.32
C ASN A 96 -5.69 -9.48 0.18
N ASP A 97 -4.93 -10.30 -0.52
CA ASP A 97 -3.60 -9.99 -1.01
C ASP A 97 -3.29 -10.87 -2.23
N LEU A 98 -2.12 -10.69 -2.85
CA LEU A 98 -1.66 -11.53 -3.95
C LEU A 98 -1.39 -12.98 -3.47
N PRO A 99 -1.46 -13.98 -4.36
CA PRO A 99 -1.27 -15.38 -4.00
C PRO A 99 0.08 -15.69 -3.33
N GLY A 100 1.13 -14.92 -3.62
CA GLY A 100 2.45 -15.07 -2.99
C GLY A 100 2.55 -14.59 -1.53
N ASN A 101 1.52 -13.92 -0.99
CA ASN A 101 1.54 -13.40 0.37
C ASN A 101 1.52 -14.52 1.44
N ASP A 102 2.15 -14.26 2.60
CA ASP A 102 2.24 -15.20 3.72
C ASP A 102 0.98 -15.20 4.60
N PHE A 103 -0.13 -15.67 4.02
CA PHE A 103 -1.39 -15.90 4.74
C PHE A 103 -1.23 -16.87 5.91
N ASN A 104 -0.25 -17.78 5.88
CA ASN A 104 -0.03 -18.74 6.95
C ASN A 104 0.41 -18.05 8.25
N THR A 105 1.31 -17.08 8.17
CA THR A 105 1.72 -16.28 9.33
C THR A 105 0.56 -15.46 9.87
N LEU A 106 -0.27 -14.90 9.00
CA LEU A 106 -1.51 -14.21 9.40
C LEU A 106 -2.48 -15.17 10.12
N PHE A 107 -2.74 -16.35 9.56
CA PHE A 107 -3.66 -17.32 10.15
C PHE A 107 -3.20 -17.86 11.51
N ARG A 108 -1.89 -18.01 11.72
CA ARG A 108 -1.33 -18.38 13.02
C ARG A 108 -1.63 -17.36 14.12
N SER A 109 -1.91 -16.10 13.77
CA SER A 109 -2.26 -15.06 14.74
C SER A 109 -3.76 -14.98 15.08
N LEU A 110 -4.62 -15.65 14.32
CA LEU A 110 -6.08 -15.60 14.51
C LEU A 110 -6.58 -16.11 15.87
N PRO A 111 -6.03 -17.18 16.48
CA PRO A 111 -6.49 -17.63 17.79
C PRO A 111 -6.36 -16.55 18.87
N GLY A 112 -5.24 -15.83 18.89
CA GLY A 112 -5.01 -14.72 19.82
C GLY A 112 -5.95 -13.54 19.56
N PHE A 113 -6.22 -13.26 18.29
CA PHE A 113 -7.18 -12.23 17.89
C PHE A 113 -8.61 -12.55 18.34
N TYR A 114 -9.10 -13.77 18.11
CA TYR A 114 -10.45 -14.17 18.53
C TYR A 114 -10.61 -14.17 20.05
N LYS A 115 -9.59 -14.63 20.78
CA LYS A 115 -9.60 -14.54 22.26
C LYS A 115 -9.76 -13.09 22.73
N LYS A 116 -9.04 -12.15 22.11
CA LYS A 116 -9.17 -10.72 22.44
C LYS A 116 -10.58 -10.18 22.14
N LEU A 117 -11.18 -10.56 21.00
CA LEU A 117 -12.56 -10.15 20.68
C LEU A 117 -13.57 -10.66 21.70
N GLU A 118 -13.40 -11.90 22.20
CA GLU A 118 -14.24 -12.49 23.23
C GLU A 118 -14.10 -11.76 24.57
N GLU A 119 -12.85 -11.47 24.99
CA GLU A 119 -12.56 -10.70 26.21
C GLU A 119 -13.16 -9.29 26.17
N GLU A 120 -13.14 -8.65 24.99
CA GLU A 120 -13.72 -7.32 24.75
C GLU A 120 -15.24 -7.35 24.52
N GLN A 121 -15.87 -8.54 24.55
CA GLN A 121 -17.29 -8.78 24.29
C GLN A 121 -17.76 -8.13 22.97
N LEU A 122 -16.91 -8.19 21.95
CA LEU A 122 -17.25 -7.72 20.62
C LEU A 122 -18.06 -8.80 19.90
N GLY A 123 -19.03 -8.37 19.08
CA GLY A 123 -19.91 -9.28 18.34
C GLY A 123 -19.15 -10.26 17.43
N PRO A 124 -19.82 -11.31 16.94
CA PRO A 124 -19.17 -12.38 16.18
C PRO A 124 -18.49 -11.83 14.92
N CYS A 125 -17.22 -12.19 14.72
CA CYS A 125 -16.42 -11.84 13.55
C CYS A 125 -15.87 -13.10 12.88
N PHE A 126 -15.99 -13.18 11.56
CA PHE A 126 -15.53 -14.28 10.74
C PHE A 126 -14.48 -13.77 9.74
N ILE A 127 -13.23 -14.19 9.91
CA ILE A 127 -12.14 -13.83 9.01
C ILE A 127 -12.02 -14.86 7.88
N THR A 128 -11.83 -14.39 6.66
CA THR A 128 -11.63 -15.21 5.45
C THR A 128 -10.52 -14.60 4.61
N ALA A 129 -9.60 -15.40 4.07
CA ALA A 129 -8.65 -14.89 3.07
C ALA A 129 -9.26 -14.92 1.67
N MET A 130 -8.90 -13.95 0.85
CA MET A 130 -9.32 -13.85 -0.54
C MET A 130 -8.11 -13.57 -1.44
N PRO A 131 -7.31 -14.59 -1.79
CA PRO A 131 -6.11 -14.40 -2.59
C PRO A 131 -6.45 -14.01 -4.03
N GLY A 132 -5.74 -13.01 -4.56
CA GLY A 132 -5.88 -12.55 -5.93
C GLY A 132 -5.62 -11.05 -6.08
N SER A 133 -5.35 -10.62 -7.31
CA SER A 133 -5.16 -9.19 -7.59
C SER A 133 -6.46 -8.40 -7.43
N PHE A 134 -6.40 -7.30 -6.69
CA PHE A 134 -7.51 -6.34 -6.61
C PHE A 134 -7.69 -5.53 -7.90
N TYR A 135 -6.83 -5.67 -8.92
CA TYR A 135 -7.07 -5.15 -10.26
C TYR A 135 -8.00 -6.05 -11.09
N GLY A 136 -8.61 -7.07 -10.48
CA GLY A 136 -9.72 -7.84 -11.04
C GLY A 136 -10.91 -7.94 -10.08
N ARG A 137 -11.88 -8.77 -10.47
CA ARG A 137 -13.00 -9.16 -9.62
C ARG A 137 -12.53 -10.17 -8.57
N LEU A 138 -12.79 -9.87 -7.32
CA LEU A 138 -12.57 -10.73 -6.17
C LEU A 138 -13.91 -11.26 -5.66
N PHE A 139 -14.93 -10.41 -5.55
CA PHE A 139 -16.16 -10.75 -4.85
C PHE A 139 -17.38 -10.83 -5.80
N PRO A 140 -18.46 -11.54 -5.41
CA PRO A 140 -19.73 -11.47 -6.11
C PRO A 140 -20.31 -10.04 -6.14
N LYS A 141 -21.24 -9.79 -7.07
CA LYS A 141 -21.86 -8.46 -7.20
C LYS A 141 -22.62 -8.09 -5.93
N ASN A 142 -22.55 -6.82 -5.53
CA ASN A 142 -23.27 -6.27 -4.36
C ASN A 142 -23.12 -7.12 -3.09
N SER A 143 -21.90 -7.59 -2.79
CA SER A 143 -21.62 -8.47 -1.66
C SER A 143 -20.83 -7.79 -0.54
N LEU A 144 -20.17 -6.67 -0.81
CA LEU A 144 -19.39 -5.92 0.19
C LEU A 144 -20.12 -4.66 0.65
N HIS A 145 -19.98 -4.33 1.92
CA HIS A 145 -20.52 -3.10 2.51
C HIS A 145 -19.44 -2.03 2.67
N PHE A 146 -18.21 -2.47 3.00
CA PHE A 146 -17.07 -1.60 3.17
C PHE A 146 -15.79 -2.20 2.60
N ILE A 147 -14.95 -1.34 2.04
CA ILE A 147 -13.59 -1.70 1.63
C ILE A 147 -12.60 -0.75 2.29
N HIS A 148 -11.56 -1.31 2.84
CA HIS A 148 -10.36 -0.62 3.27
C HIS A 148 -9.20 -1.06 2.36
N SER A 149 -8.27 -0.15 2.09
CA SER A 149 -6.98 -0.48 1.49
C SER A 149 -5.98 0.57 1.94
N SER A 150 -4.84 0.14 2.45
CA SER A 150 -3.77 1.06 2.87
C SER A 150 -2.44 0.60 2.30
N TYR A 151 -1.74 1.52 1.62
CA TYR A 151 -0.40 1.31 1.05
C TYR A 151 -0.31 0.18 0.01
N ALA A 152 -1.44 -0.21 -0.58
CA ALA A 152 -1.49 -1.24 -1.62
C ALA A 152 -1.67 -0.66 -3.02
N LEU A 153 -2.46 0.41 -3.17
CA LEU A 153 -2.78 1.01 -4.48
C LEU A 153 -1.61 1.75 -5.16
N LEU A 154 -0.50 1.95 -4.42
CA LEU A 154 0.76 2.45 -4.98
C LEU A 154 1.43 1.43 -5.90
N TRP A 155 1.13 0.13 -5.75
CA TRP A 155 1.62 -0.94 -6.60
C TRP A 155 0.73 -1.10 -7.83
N ILE A 156 1.23 -0.70 -8.99
CA ILE A 156 0.52 -0.87 -10.27
C ILE A 156 0.62 -2.31 -10.77
N SER A 157 -0.28 -2.71 -11.68
CA SER A 157 -0.41 -4.11 -12.10
C SER A 157 0.79 -4.66 -12.86
N GLU A 158 1.56 -3.77 -13.50
CA GLU A 158 2.80 -4.10 -14.18
C GLU A 158 3.73 -2.91 -14.30
N ALA A 159 5.04 -3.16 -14.39
CA ALA A 159 5.98 -2.15 -14.84
C ALA A 159 5.59 -1.71 -16.27
N PRO A 160 5.55 -0.39 -16.58
CA PRO A 160 5.02 0.05 -17.86
C PRO A 160 5.79 -0.54 -19.05
N LYS A 161 5.09 -1.30 -19.90
CA LYS A 161 5.70 -2.03 -21.03
C LYS A 161 6.42 -1.12 -22.03
N GLY A 162 5.99 0.13 -22.15
CA GLY A 162 6.60 1.12 -23.04
C GLY A 162 7.95 1.66 -22.57
N LEU A 163 8.50 1.19 -21.46
CA LEU A 163 9.82 1.58 -20.94
C LEU A 163 10.97 0.76 -21.53
N ILE A 164 10.66 -0.34 -22.22
CA ILE A 164 11.65 -1.18 -22.91
C ILE A 164 11.40 -1.06 -24.41
N THR A 165 12.44 -0.74 -25.17
CA THR A 165 12.37 -0.66 -26.63
C THR A 165 12.19 -2.05 -27.23
N LYS A 166 11.88 -2.12 -28.54
CA LYS A 166 11.77 -3.43 -29.23
C LYS A 166 13.10 -4.17 -29.27
N GLU A 167 14.18 -3.43 -29.19
CA GLU A 167 15.56 -3.90 -29.19
C GLU A 167 16.02 -4.34 -27.79
N GLY A 168 15.16 -4.22 -26.76
CA GLY A 168 15.46 -4.61 -25.38
C GLY A 168 16.12 -3.51 -24.54
N GLU A 169 16.26 -2.30 -25.07
CA GLU A 169 16.93 -1.22 -24.35
C GLU A 169 15.98 -0.52 -23.36
N GLY A 170 16.51 -0.21 -22.17
CA GLY A 170 15.82 0.57 -21.17
C GLY A 170 15.74 2.06 -21.51
N LEU A 171 14.54 2.65 -21.41
CA LEU A 171 14.34 4.10 -21.53
C LEU A 171 14.69 4.85 -20.25
N ASN A 172 14.54 4.22 -19.08
CA ASN A 172 14.76 4.83 -17.77
C ASN A 172 16.16 4.51 -17.22
N LYS A 173 17.19 4.75 -18.03
CA LYS A 173 18.56 4.35 -17.71
C LYS A 173 19.00 4.85 -16.34
N LYS A 174 19.77 4.02 -15.62
CA LYS A 174 20.32 4.29 -14.28
C LYS A 174 19.30 4.53 -13.17
N ASN A 175 18.01 4.33 -13.44
CA ASN A 175 16.92 4.56 -12.49
C ASN A 175 16.00 3.35 -12.47
N ILE A 176 15.43 3.06 -11.30
CA ILE A 176 14.46 1.97 -11.14
C ILE A 176 13.01 2.48 -11.06
N TYR A 177 12.81 3.80 -11.03
CA TYR A 177 11.51 4.46 -10.97
C TYR A 177 11.63 5.88 -11.55
N ILE A 178 10.55 6.66 -11.56
CA ILE A 178 10.58 8.07 -11.93
C ILE A 178 11.53 8.82 -10.98
N ALA A 179 12.53 9.47 -11.56
CA ALA A 179 13.53 10.29 -10.89
C ALA A 179 13.75 11.59 -11.66
N LYS A 180 14.50 12.54 -11.08
CA LYS A 180 14.81 13.83 -11.73
C LYS A 180 15.48 13.70 -13.10
N THR A 181 16.21 12.62 -13.32
CA THR A 181 16.94 12.33 -14.57
C THR A 181 16.12 11.55 -15.59
N SER A 182 14.92 11.08 -15.22
CA SER A 182 14.06 10.29 -16.10
C SER A 182 13.53 11.14 -17.28
N PRO A 183 13.57 10.62 -18.52
CA PRO A 183 12.95 11.30 -19.65
C PRO A 183 11.43 11.49 -19.44
N PRO A 184 10.80 12.56 -19.99
CA PRO A 184 9.36 12.79 -19.86
C PRO A 184 8.48 11.62 -20.34
N ALA A 185 8.98 10.83 -21.29
CA ALA A 185 8.31 9.62 -21.78
C ALA A 185 8.12 8.57 -20.67
N VAL A 186 9.05 8.47 -19.71
CA VAL A 186 8.98 7.52 -18.58
C VAL A 186 7.77 7.83 -17.72
N TYR A 187 7.65 9.09 -17.27
CA TYR A 187 6.50 9.57 -16.51
C TYR A 187 5.18 9.30 -17.24
N LYS A 188 5.11 9.59 -18.54
CA LYS A 188 3.90 9.35 -19.34
C LYS A 188 3.47 7.87 -19.34
N GLN A 189 4.42 6.94 -19.46
CA GLN A 189 4.12 5.51 -19.44
C GLN A 189 3.58 5.06 -18.07
N TYR A 190 4.20 5.52 -16.99
CA TYR A 190 3.72 5.27 -15.62
C TYR A 190 2.32 5.83 -15.36
N LEU A 191 2.06 7.08 -15.77
CA LEU A 191 0.75 7.71 -15.62
C LEU A 191 -0.35 6.94 -16.37
N GLU A 192 -0.08 6.52 -17.61
CA GLU A 192 -1.06 5.75 -18.38
C GLU A 192 -1.35 4.38 -17.76
N GLN A 193 -0.32 3.70 -17.24
CA GLN A 193 -0.47 2.44 -16.53
C GLN A 193 -1.30 2.61 -15.24
N PHE A 194 -0.99 3.63 -14.42
CA PHE A 194 -1.78 3.97 -13.25
C PHE A 194 -3.24 4.25 -13.59
N LYS A 195 -3.51 5.11 -14.60
CA LYS A 195 -4.88 5.43 -15.01
C LYS A 195 -5.63 4.18 -15.45
N LYS A 196 -4.99 3.29 -16.22
CA LYS A 196 -5.58 2.01 -16.63
C LYS A 196 -5.95 1.19 -15.39
N ASP A 197 -5.00 0.97 -14.50
CA ASP A 197 -5.17 0.10 -13.35
C ASP A 197 -6.20 0.63 -12.36
N PHE A 198 -6.15 1.93 -12.06
CA PHE A 198 -7.09 2.55 -11.13
C PHE A 198 -8.52 2.56 -11.67
N ARG A 199 -8.72 2.70 -12.99
CA ARG A 199 -10.05 2.51 -13.62
C ARG A 199 -10.56 1.09 -13.44
N VAL A 200 -9.72 0.07 -13.68
CA VAL A 200 -10.13 -1.33 -13.50
C VAL A 200 -10.44 -1.64 -12.04
N PHE A 201 -9.64 -1.11 -11.10
CA PHE A 201 -9.91 -1.19 -9.67
C PHE A 201 -11.29 -0.61 -9.35
N LEU A 202 -11.56 0.66 -9.73
CA LEU A 202 -12.83 1.32 -9.44
C LEU A 202 -14.02 0.56 -10.05
N ARG A 203 -13.93 0.10 -11.31
CA ARG A 203 -14.99 -0.73 -11.94
C ARG A 203 -15.27 -2.00 -11.16
N SER A 204 -14.21 -2.73 -10.80
CA SER A 204 -14.34 -4.00 -10.06
C SER A 204 -15.01 -3.75 -8.70
N ARG A 205 -14.56 -2.73 -7.97
CA ARG A 205 -15.14 -2.36 -6.67
C ARG A 205 -16.56 -1.84 -6.78
N ALA A 206 -16.90 -1.13 -7.85
CA ALA A 206 -18.25 -0.65 -8.12
C ALA A 206 -19.23 -1.82 -8.31
N GLU A 207 -18.81 -2.91 -8.95
CA GLU A 207 -19.66 -4.10 -9.06
C GLU A 207 -19.85 -4.84 -7.73
N GLU A 208 -18.82 -4.85 -6.88
CA GLU A 208 -18.77 -5.66 -5.67
C GLU A 208 -19.42 -5.01 -4.46
N LEU A 209 -19.36 -3.69 -4.34
CA LEU A 209 -20.02 -2.95 -3.26
C LEU A 209 -21.54 -2.93 -3.44
N VAL A 210 -22.28 -3.02 -2.34
CA VAL A 210 -23.72 -2.70 -2.33
C VAL A 210 -23.95 -1.21 -2.66
N PRO A 211 -25.10 -0.82 -3.23
CA PRO A 211 -25.47 0.59 -3.36
C PRO A 211 -25.37 1.33 -2.01
N GLY A 212 -24.64 2.46 -1.98
CA GLY A 212 -24.36 3.19 -0.75
C GLY A 212 -23.28 2.59 0.15
N GLY A 213 -22.62 1.51 -0.27
CA GLY A 213 -21.39 1.00 0.34
C GLY A 213 -20.24 2.00 0.21
N SER A 214 -19.25 1.91 1.10
CA SER A 214 -18.16 2.89 1.20
C SER A 214 -16.79 2.26 1.03
N MET A 215 -15.80 3.06 0.63
CA MET A 215 -14.39 2.68 0.64
C MET A 215 -13.54 3.76 1.30
N VAL A 216 -12.52 3.38 2.05
CA VAL A 216 -11.43 4.26 2.46
C VAL A 216 -10.13 3.70 1.91
N LEU A 217 -9.44 4.50 1.12
CA LEU A 217 -8.21 4.12 0.44
C LEU A 217 -7.09 5.05 0.91
N THR A 218 -5.96 4.48 1.29
CA THR A 218 -4.75 5.23 1.64
C THR A 218 -3.63 4.77 0.73
N THR A 219 -2.99 5.71 0.03
CA THR A 219 -1.88 5.41 -0.88
C THR A 219 -0.81 6.49 -0.80
N LEU A 220 0.43 6.12 -1.11
CA LEU A 220 1.46 7.13 -1.39
C LEU A 220 1.09 7.87 -2.67
N GLY A 221 1.24 9.19 -2.63
CA GLY A 221 1.05 10.11 -3.73
C GLY A 221 2.24 11.04 -3.91
N SER A 222 2.04 12.08 -4.72
CA SER A 222 3.06 13.09 -4.99
C SER A 222 2.45 14.49 -5.14
N THR A 223 3.25 15.52 -4.88
CA THR A 223 2.91 16.90 -5.28
C THR A 223 3.22 17.16 -6.75
N LYS A 224 4.22 16.48 -7.30
CA LYS A 224 4.65 16.51 -8.70
C LYS A 224 4.97 15.09 -9.13
N SER A 225 4.03 14.43 -9.81
CA SER A 225 4.17 13.02 -10.22
C SER A 225 5.34 12.75 -11.18
N HIS A 226 5.81 13.76 -11.93
CA HIS A 226 6.99 13.65 -12.80
C HIS A 226 8.33 13.85 -12.08
N ASP A 227 8.30 14.24 -10.81
CA ASP A 227 9.47 14.37 -9.92
C ASP A 227 9.02 14.09 -8.48
N PRO A 228 8.76 12.81 -8.15
CA PRO A 228 8.09 12.46 -6.91
C PRO A 228 8.99 12.55 -5.67
N LEU A 229 10.31 12.78 -5.84
CA LEU A 229 11.31 12.68 -4.77
C LEU A 229 11.10 11.41 -3.95
N SER A 230 11.01 10.28 -4.67
CA SER A 230 10.64 9.00 -4.10
C SER A 230 11.81 8.38 -3.35
N ILE A 231 11.54 7.66 -2.26
CA ILE A 231 12.57 6.89 -1.55
C ILE A 231 13.24 5.84 -2.44
N TRP A 232 12.52 5.37 -3.47
CA TRP A 232 13.03 4.44 -4.49
C TRP A 232 14.05 5.08 -5.43
N GLU A 233 14.11 6.41 -5.54
CA GLU A 233 15.19 7.12 -6.24
C GLU A 233 16.53 6.85 -5.54
N VAL A 234 16.56 6.89 -4.21
CA VAL A 234 17.77 6.59 -3.43
C VAL A 234 18.21 5.13 -3.62
N VAL A 235 17.29 4.19 -3.65
CA VAL A 235 17.59 2.78 -3.96
C VAL A 235 18.18 2.65 -5.37
N GLY A 236 17.60 3.34 -6.36
CA GLY A 236 18.13 3.39 -7.72
C GLY A 236 19.54 3.98 -7.80
N LEU A 237 19.81 5.07 -7.07
CA LEU A 237 21.15 5.66 -6.97
C LEU A 237 22.16 4.66 -6.40
N LYS A 238 21.81 3.92 -5.34
CA LYS A 238 22.72 2.93 -4.75
C LYS A 238 22.95 1.73 -5.67
N LEU A 239 21.95 1.29 -6.42
CA LEU A 239 22.13 0.28 -7.47
C LEU A 239 23.07 0.79 -8.57
N ASN A 240 22.94 2.05 -8.99
CA ASN A 240 23.85 2.64 -9.96
C ASN A 240 25.29 2.73 -9.44
N ASP A 241 25.51 3.02 -8.15
CA ASP A 241 26.85 2.95 -7.54
C ASP A 241 27.43 1.52 -7.66
N MET A 242 26.62 0.50 -7.41
CA MET A 242 27.02 -0.90 -7.56
C MET A 242 27.34 -1.29 -9.01
N VAL A 243 26.65 -0.71 -10.01
CA VAL A 243 27.01 -0.85 -11.43
C VAL A 243 28.39 -0.25 -11.70
N LEU A 244 28.65 0.96 -11.22
CA LEU A 244 29.92 1.66 -11.44
C LEU A 244 31.11 0.91 -10.80
N GLU A 245 30.87 0.19 -9.70
CA GLU A 245 31.84 -0.67 -9.04
C GLU A 245 31.96 -2.08 -9.68
N GLY A 246 31.13 -2.40 -10.68
CA GLY A 246 31.12 -3.70 -11.35
C GLY A 246 30.52 -4.84 -10.51
N LEU A 247 29.74 -4.52 -9.48
CA LEU A 247 29.08 -5.50 -8.59
C LEU A 247 27.78 -6.05 -9.19
N ILE A 248 27.11 -5.27 -10.05
CA ILE A 248 25.94 -5.68 -10.82
C ILE A 248 26.05 -5.21 -12.27
N GLU A 249 25.36 -5.91 -13.17
CA GLU A 249 25.38 -5.60 -14.61
C GLU A 249 24.55 -4.35 -14.92
N GLU A 250 25.09 -3.42 -15.72
CA GLU A 250 24.40 -2.18 -16.13
C GLU A 250 23.06 -2.46 -16.83
N GLU A 251 23.03 -3.48 -17.70
CA GLU A 251 21.83 -3.90 -18.43
C GLU A 251 20.68 -4.29 -17.49
N LYS A 252 20.99 -4.95 -16.36
CA LYS A 252 19.98 -5.32 -15.35
C LYS A 252 19.37 -4.09 -14.69
N LEU A 253 20.15 -3.02 -14.49
CA LEU A 253 19.64 -1.78 -13.94
C LEU A 253 18.79 -1.03 -14.96
N ASP A 254 19.30 -0.85 -16.17
CA ASP A 254 18.63 -0.06 -17.21
C ASP A 254 17.28 -0.63 -17.64
N THR A 255 17.13 -1.96 -17.60
CA THR A 255 15.90 -2.66 -17.98
C THR A 255 14.90 -2.83 -16.83
N PHE A 256 15.32 -2.60 -15.58
CA PHE A 256 14.45 -2.80 -14.42
C PHE A 256 13.67 -1.53 -14.08
N ASN A 257 12.36 -1.70 -13.87
CA ASN A 257 11.47 -0.62 -13.47
C ASN A 257 10.49 -1.14 -12.42
N MET A 258 10.42 -0.44 -11.29
CA MET A 258 9.51 -0.77 -10.20
C MET A 258 8.06 -0.57 -10.66
N PRO A 259 7.16 -1.53 -10.36
CA PRO A 259 5.73 -1.42 -10.64
C PRO A 259 5.04 -0.55 -9.58
N LEU A 260 5.48 0.71 -9.49
CA LEU A 260 5.01 1.69 -8.52
C LEU A 260 4.48 2.93 -9.22
N TYR A 261 3.49 3.60 -8.64
CA TYR A 261 3.13 4.95 -9.06
C TYR A 261 2.58 5.79 -7.90
N PHE A 262 3.06 7.03 -7.80
CA PHE A 262 2.66 8.00 -6.78
C PHE A 262 1.84 9.13 -7.43
N PRO A 263 0.50 9.02 -7.49
CA PRO A 263 -0.33 9.97 -8.19
C PRO A 263 -0.43 11.31 -7.46
N THR A 264 -0.76 12.37 -8.20
CA THR A 264 -1.24 13.62 -7.58
C THR A 264 -2.72 13.52 -7.20
N THR A 265 -3.21 14.43 -6.35
CA THR A 265 -4.65 14.52 -6.04
C THR A 265 -5.48 14.70 -7.32
N LYS A 266 -5.00 15.52 -8.24
CA LYS A 266 -5.70 15.80 -9.51
C LYS A 266 -5.81 14.54 -10.38
N GLU A 267 -4.74 13.74 -10.46
CA GLU A 267 -4.75 12.49 -11.22
C GLU A 267 -5.73 11.46 -10.64
N VAL A 268 -5.84 11.41 -9.31
CA VAL A 268 -6.81 10.55 -8.60
C VAL A 268 -8.24 11.04 -8.87
N GLU A 269 -8.51 12.33 -8.68
CA GLU A 269 -9.82 12.95 -8.93
C GLU A 269 -10.29 12.73 -10.36
N ASP A 270 -9.42 13.00 -11.35
CA ASP A 270 -9.73 12.86 -12.78
C ASP A 270 -10.19 11.44 -13.13
N VAL A 271 -9.57 10.41 -12.54
CA VAL A 271 -9.97 9.02 -12.78
C VAL A 271 -11.28 8.67 -12.08
N ILE A 272 -11.48 9.11 -10.83
CA ILE A 272 -12.73 8.88 -10.09
C ILE A 272 -13.91 9.56 -10.79
N GLU A 273 -13.74 10.80 -11.23
CA GLU A 273 -14.75 11.57 -11.95
C GLU A 273 -15.08 10.93 -13.30
N ALA A 274 -14.06 10.53 -14.07
CA ALA A 274 -14.24 9.90 -15.39
C ALA A 274 -14.97 8.55 -15.31
N GLU A 275 -14.69 7.74 -14.28
CA GLU A 275 -15.37 6.45 -14.08
C GLU A 275 -16.80 6.63 -13.53
N GLY A 276 -17.04 7.66 -12.72
CA GLY A 276 -18.39 8.11 -12.37
C GLY A 276 -19.18 7.20 -11.42
N PHE A 277 -18.68 6.03 -11.01
CA PHE A 277 -19.36 5.08 -10.11
C PHE A 277 -19.45 5.53 -8.65
N PHE A 278 -18.52 6.39 -8.21
CA PHE A 278 -18.37 6.77 -6.81
C PHE A 278 -18.56 8.28 -6.62
N THR A 279 -19.06 8.65 -5.44
CA THR A 279 -19.02 10.02 -4.95
C THR A 279 -17.82 10.16 -4.02
N LEU A 280 -16.88 11.04 -4.37
CA LEU A 280 -15.76 11.43 -3.52
C LEU A 280 -16.29 12.19 -2.29
N GLN A 281 -16.12 11.61 -1.09
CA GLN A 281 -16.53 12.22 0.18
C GLN A 281 -15.43 13.15 0.72
N SER A 282 -14.19 12.67 0.70
CA SER A 282 -13.00 13.46 1.06
C SER A 282 -11.77 12.95 0.31
N LEU A 283 -10.85 13.87 0.05
CA LEU A 283 -9.50 13.61 -0.42
C LEU A 283 -8.55 14.45 0.44
N GLU A 284 -7.94 13.82 1.43
CA GLU A 284 -7.05 14.46 2.38
C GLU A 284 -5.59 14.14 2.03
N VAL A 285 -4.70 15.10 2.26
CA VAL A 285 -3.27 14.98 1.97
C VAL A 285 -2.48 15.22 3.24
N PHE A 286 -1.65 14.26 3.61
CA PHE A 286 -0.71 14.40 4.72
C PHE A 286 0.72 14.35 4.19
N LYS A 287 1.58 15.19 4.74
CA LYS A 287 2.98 15.30 4.34
C LYS A 287 3.84 15.13 5.57
N ASN A 288 4.74 14.17 5.53
CA ASN A 288 5.65 13.87 6.63
C ASN A 288 7.02 13.57 6.07
N ASP A 289 8.08 14.06 6.72
CA ASP A 289 9.43 13.66 6.35
C ASP A 289 9.58 12.14 6.52
N TRP A 290 10.45 11.50 5.73
CA TRP A 290 10.54 10.04 5.74
C TRP A 290 10.84 9.43 7.10
N ASP A 291 11.43 10.16 8.05
CA ASP A 291 11.71 9.65 9.40
C ASP A 291 10.77 10.19 10.49
N SER A 292 9.73 10.96 10.14
CA SER A 292 8.84 11.60 11.13
C SER A 292 8.11 10.57 12.00
N TYR A 293 7.60 9.49 11.41
CA TYR A 293 6.93 8.43 12.17
C TYR A 293 7.89 7.70 13.12
N ILE A 294 9.18 7.60 12.75
CA ILE A 294 10.23 7.01 13.59
C ILE A 294 10.50 7.93 14.78
N LYS A 295 10.68 9.24 14.52
CA LYS A 295 10.86 10.27 15.57
C LYS A 295 9.67 10.29 16.55
N HIS A 296 8.46 10.07 16.05
CA HIS A 296 7.25 10.02 16.89
C HIS A 296 7.16 8.74 17.72
N ALA A 297 7.61 7.61 17.19
CA ALA A 297 7.61 6.34 17.92
C ALA A 297 8.69 6.30 19.01
N ASP A 298 9.87 6.84 18.73
CA ASP A 298 10.97 6.97 19.68
C ASP A 298 11.81 8.22 19.38
N SER A 299 11.59 9.28 20.16
CA SER A 299 12.31 10.55 20.02
C SER A 299 13.76 10.49 20.50
N GLY A 300 14.17 9.40 21.17
CA GLY A 300 15.53 9.20 21.66
C GLY A 300 16.49 8.65 20.60
N LEU A 301 15.99 8.20 19.45
CA LEU A 301 16.82 7.64 18.38
C LEU A 301 17.65 8.71 17.69
N ASP A 302 18.96 8.47 17.60
CA ASP A 302 19.86 9.29 16.79
C ASP A 302 19.62 9.08 15.29
N LYS A 303 20.27 9.90 14.45
CA LYS A 303 20.10 9.85 12.99
C LYS A 303 20.44 8.47 12.42
N LYS A 304 21.50 7.82 12.92
CA LYS A 304 21.95 6.52 12.44
C LYS A 304 20.93 5.43 12.74
N ALA A 305 20.40 5.40 13.96
CA ALA A 305 19.38 4.44 14.36
C ALA A 305 18.10 4.61 13.55
N ARG A 306 17.68 5.85 13.26
CA ARG A 306 16.51 6.09 12.39
C ARG A 306 16.76 5.65 10.95
N ALA A 307 17.96 5.88 10.42
CA ALA A 307 18.34 5.41 9.08
C ALA A 307 18.30 3.88 8.99
N ALA A 308 18.79 3.17 10.02
CA ALA A 308 18.75 1.71 10.08
C ALA A 308 17.31 1.15 10.12
N VAL A 309 16.41 1.81 10.87
CA VAL A 309 14.98 1.47 10.86
C VAL A 309 14.41 1.65 9.45
N LEU A 310 14.60 2.82 8.84
CA LEU A 310 14.09 3.11 7.50
C LEU A 310 14.64 2.14 6.45
N ALA A 311 15.93 1.82 6.50
CA ALA A 311 16.57 0.85 5.60
C ALA A 311 15.95 -0.55 5.72
N THR A 312 15.70 -1.00 6.96
CA THR A 312 15.10 -2.32 7.20
C THR A 312 13.64 -2.37 6.73
N GLU A 313 12.88 -1.29 6.88
CA GLU A 313 11.49 -1.21 6.38
C GLU A 313 11.43 -1.19 4.86
N ILE A 314 12.28 -0.41 4.18
CA ILE A 314 12.34 -0.40 2.71
C ILE A 314 12.83 -1.74 2.18
N ARG A 315 13.77 -2.40 2.87
CA ARG A 315 14.17 -3.78 2.57
C ARG A 315 13.00 -4.74 2.66
N ALA A 316 12.24 -4.70 3.75
CA ALA A 316 11.09 -5.58 3.94
C ALA A 316 10.01 -5.43 2.86
N VAL A 317 9.95 -4.27 2.21
CA VAL A 317 9.02 -3.97 1.11
C VAL A 317 9.59 -4.34 -0.26
N GLY A 318 10.86 -4.06 -0.52
CA GLY A 318 11.46 -4.14 -1.86
C GLY A 318 12.34 -5.36 -2.13
N GLU A 319 12.82 -6.05 -1.11
CA GLU A 319 13.81 -7.13 -1.28
C GLU A 319 13.34 -8.25 -2.22
N PRO A 320 12.10 -8.78 -2.16
CA PRO A 320 11.69 -9.86 -3.06
C PRO A 320 11.78 -9.51 -4.54
N ILE A 321 11.31 -8.31 -4.91
CA ILE A 321 11.33 -7.85 -6.30
C ILE A 321 12.75 -7.47 -6.75
N LEU A 322 13.55 -6.85 -5.88
CA LEU A 322 14.93 -6.46 -6.17
C LEU A 322 15.85 -7.68 -6.28
N ALA A 323 15.73 -8.65 -5.38
CA ALA A 323 16.53 -9.88 -5.38
C ALA A 323 16.25 -10.74 -6.62
N THR A 324 15.02 -10.72 -7.14
CA THR A 324 14.68 -11.42 -8.39
C THR A 324 15.47 -10.87 -9.58
N GLN A 325 15.71 -9.55 -9.62
CA GLN A 325 16.45 -8.90 -10.72
C GLN A 325 17.97 -8.90 -10.51
N PHE A 326 18.40 -8.55 -9.31
CA PHE A 326 19.81 -8.25 -9.00
C PHE A 326 20.52 -9.37 -8.23
N GLY A 327 19.78 -10.40 -7.80
CA GLY A 327 20.27 -11.52 -7.01
C GLY A 327 20.28 -11.24 -5.50
N GLU A 328 20.02 -12.28 -4.70
CA GLU A 328 19.98 -12.20 -3.23
C GLU A 328 21.30 -11.69 -2.62
N VAL A 329 22.44 -12.08 -3.22
CA VAL A 329 23.79 -11.71 -2.74
C VAL A 329 24.01 -10.20 -2.73
N ALA A 330 23.34 -9.45 -3.60
CA ALA A 330 23.48 -7.99 -3.69
C ALA A 330 22.69 -7.24 -2.61
N MET A 331 21.69 -7.86 -1.98
CA MET A 331 20.72 -7.15 -1.14
C MET A 331 21.33 -6.60 0.14
N ASP A 332 22.22 -7.34 0.80
CA ASP A 332 22.87 -6.88 2.03
C ASP A 332 23.72 -5.62 1.79
N ASP A 333 24.50 -5.60 0.70
CA ASP A 333 25.34 -4.44 0.37
C ASP A 333 24.49 -3.25 -0.11
N LEU A 334 23.44 -3.49 -0.90
CA LEU A 334 22.50 -2.47 -1.35
C LEU A 334 21.87 -1.72 -0.16
N PHE A 335 21.30 -2.45 0.80
CA PHE A 335 20.60 -1.83 1.92
C PHE A 335 21.54 -1.20 2.95
N ARG A 336 22.78 -1.69 3.08
CA ARG A 336 23.84 -1.01 3.83
C ARG A 336 24.17 0.35 3.22
N ARG A 337 24.40 0.41 1.90
CA ARG A 337 24.67 1.67 1.19
C ARG A 337 23.49 2.64 1.28
N PHE A 338 22.27 2.12 1.22
CA PHE A 338 21.05 2.91 1.38
C PHE A 338 20.97 3.53 2.78
N GLU A 339 21.20 2.73 3.83
CA GLU A 339 21.22 3.19 5.23
C GLU A 339 22.19 4.37 5.42
N GLU A 340 23.39 4.29 4.85
CA GLU A 340 24.45 5.29 5.01
C GLU A 340 24.07 6.69 4.53
N HIS A 341 23.15 6.81 3.57
CA HIS A 341 22.88 8.09 2.88
C HIS A 341 21.41 8.53 2.86
N VAL A 342 20.46 7.66 3.19
CA VAL A 342 19.03 7.94 3.01
C VAL A 342 18.56 9.20 3.73
N LEU A 343 18.99 9.42 4.98
CA LEU A 343 18.55 10.60 5.74
C LEU A 343 19.30 11.88 5.39
N ASP A 344 20.55 11.78 4.93
CA ASP A 344 21.27 12.93 4.37
C ASP A 344 20.59 13.40 3.07
N HIS A 345 20.22 12.46 2.20
CA HIS A 345 19.48 12.75 0.98
C HIS A 345 18.10 13.36 1.29
N MET A 346 17.36 12.78 2.24
CA MET A 346 16.07 13.30 2.68
C MET A 346 16.15 14.76 3.14
N GLU A 347 17.13 15.11 3.98
CA GLU A 347 17.32 16.46 4.49
C GLU A 347 17.75 17.44 3.39
N MET A 348 18.64 17.01 2.49
CA MET A 348 19.13 17.85 1.39
C MET A 348 18.04 18.20 0.38
N GLU A 349 17.19 17.24 0.04
CA GLU A 349 16.16 17.36 -1.00
C GLU A 349 14.77 17.69 -0.43
N ASN A 350 14.62 17.76 0.89
CA ASN A 350 13.35 17.92 1.61
C ASN A 350 12.33 16.83 1.22
N CYS A 351 12.77 15.57 1.21
CA CYS A 351 11.93 14.45 0.80
C CYS A 351 10.88 14.10 1.86
N GLN A 352 9.65 13.83 1.39
CA GLN A 352 8.50 13.54 2.25
C GLN A 352 7.70 12.36 1.72
N PHE A 353 7.09 11.59 2.62
CA PHE A 353 5.94 10.76 2.28
C PHE A 353 4.72 11.66 2.15
N ILE A 354 3.99 11.49 1.05
CA ILE A 354 2.74 12.17 0.79
C ILE A 354 1.65 11.11 0.80
N ASP A 355 0.84 11.10 1.86
CA ASP A 355 -0.28 10.19 1.99
C ASP A 355 -1.53 10.83 1.39
N LEU A 356 -2.16 10.14 0.44
CA LEU A 356 -3.49 10.47 -0.04
C LEU A 356 -4.51 9.59 0.66
N VAL A 357 -5.47 10.20 1.33
CA VAL A 357 -6.56 9.51 2.02
C VAL A 357 -7.86 9.81 1.31
N ILE A 358 -8.45 8.79 0.69
CA ILE A 358 -9.57 8.91 -0.24
C ILE A 358 -10.77 8.20 0.39
N SER A 359 -11.83 8.95 0.68
CA SER A 359 -13.12 8.37 1.11
C SER A 359 -14.12 8.40 -0.03
N LEU A 360 -14.67 7.24 -0.39
CA LEU A 360 -15.58 7.05 -1.51
C LEU A 360 -16.89 6.41 -1.03
N THR A 361 -18.00 6.77 -1.65
CA THR A 361 -19.29 6.06 -1.49
C THR A 361 -19.84 5.68 -2.85
N LYS A 362 -20.26 4.43 -3.03
CA LYS A 362 -20.88 3.94 -4.27
C LYS A 362 -22.20 4.66 -4.49
N LYS A 363 -22.38 5.25 -5.68
CA LYS A 363 -23.65 5.88 -6.08
C LYS A 363 -24.77 4.84 -6.11
N ARG A 364 -25.99 5.28 -5.85
CA ARG A 364 -27.18 4.41 -5.81
C ARG A 364 -27.59 3.94 -7.19
#